data_AF-A0A2G8LKK8-F1
#
_entry.id   AF-A0A2G8LKK8-F1
#
_cell.length_a   1.000
_cell.length_b   1.000
_cell.length_c   1.000
_cell.angle_alpha   90.00
_cell.angle_beta   90.00
_cell.angle_gamma   90.00
#
_symmetry.space_group_name_H-M   'P 1'
#
loop_
_entity.id
_entity.type
_entity.pdbx_description
1 polymer ?
#
loop_
_entity_poly.entity_id
_entity_poly.type
_entity_poly.pdbx_seq_one_letter_code
_entity_poly.pdbx_strand_id
1 'polypeptide(L)'
;MIRNLSLQSTRSLRCLLKLRVISDHLSASRHSNLLIPSRKQHNKMAASVKYLGQEEAQNIDQELFNEYRFSVDQLMELAGLSCAVAIATCYPHDAVKKAESRVLVCAGPGNNGGDGLVCARHLKLFGYQPSIFYPKRPSKPLFQGLVTQCTSMNIPFITELPSPETVSSTYGLVVDALFGFSFKGDVRAPFGEVLTTLKSLSVPICSIDVPSGWNVEKGNPDGLQPDFLISLTAPKMCARLFRGRYHYLGGRFVPQSLAEKYQLNLPEYPGTECIVRLPDQS
;
A
#
# COMPACT_ATOMS: atom_id res chain seq x y z
N MET A 1 16.88 63.05 42.43
CA MET A 1 17.75 62.40 43.43
C MET A 1 18.65 61.43 42.68
N ILE A 2 19.97 61.65 42.77
CA ILE A 2 21.03 60.98 42.01
C ILE A 2 21.50 59.73 42.78
N ARG A 3 21.76 58.62 42.07
CA ARG A 3 22.93 57.69 42.14
C ARG A 3 22.62 56.43 41.28
N ASN A 4 23.27 56.16 40.13
CA ASN A 4 24.63 55.61 39.87
C ASN A 4 24.84 54.22 40.54
N LEU A 5 25.22 53.10 39.88
CA LEU A 5 26.23 52.82 38.82
C LEU A 5 25.99 51.41 38.19
N SER A 6 26.14 51.22 36.86
CA SER A 6 27.27 50.55 36.14
C SER A 6 27.25 49.00 36.15
N LEU A 7 27.23 48.29 35.01
CA LEU A 7 28.43 47.97 34.19
C LEU A 7 28.08 47.47 32.77
N GLN A 8 28.93 47.85 31.82
CA GLN A 8 28.92 47.54 30.39
C GLN A 8 29.64 46.21 30.06
N SER A 9 29.30 45.58 28.91
CA SER A 9 30.30 44.99 28.01
C SER A 9 29.74 44.82 26.59
N THR A 10 30.57 45.17 25.61
CA THR A 10 30.31 45.41 24.18
C THR A 10 30.79 44.28 23.26
N ARG A 11 30.14 44.10 22.10
CA ARG A 11 30.61 43.65 20.74
C ARG A 11 29.43 42.97 20.02
N SER A 12 29.12 43.10 18.72
CA SER A 12 29.64 43.86 17.57
C SER A 12 28.54 43.85 16.48
N LEU A 13 28.63 44.80 15.57
CA LEU A 13 27.64 45.27 14.59
C LEU A 13 27.68 44.50 13.24
N ARG A 14 26.57 44.59 12.48
CA ARG A 14 26.38 44.38 11.01
C ARG A 14 26.22 42.91 10.56
N CYS A 15 25.26 42.54 9.73
CA CYS A 15 24.91 43.16 8.45
C CYS A 15 23.48 42.77 8.01
N LEU A 16 22.63 43.77 7.76
CA LEU A 16 21.36 43.68 7.04
C LEU A 16 21.37 44.88 6.08
N LEU A 17 21.43 44.63 4.77
CA LEU A 17 20.60 45.27 3.74
C LEU A 17 21.09 44.93 2.31
N LYS A 18 20.08 44.72 1.46
CA LYS A 18 20.00 44.95 0.00
C LYS A 18 20.73 43.99 -0.93
N LEU A 19 19.97 43.45 -1.89
CA LEU A 19 20.00 43.93 -3.28
C LEU A 19 18.80 43.41 -4.07
N ARG A 20 18.11 44.33 -4.76
CA ARG A 20 17.11 44.09 -5.80
C ARG A 20 17.69 44.69 -7.09
N VAL A 21 17.62 43.89 -8.17
CA VAL A 21 17.53 44.25 -9.60
C VAL A 21 18.68 45.03 -10.25
N ILE A 22 19.34 44.41 -11.24
CA ILE A 22 19.69 45.02 -12.54
C ILE A 22 19.63 43.92 -13.62
N SER A 23 18.91 44.18 -14.72
CA SER A 23 18.91 43.38 -15.95
C SER A 23 20.03 43.81 -16.91
N ASP A 24 20.31 42.92 -17.85
CA ASP A 24 20.92 43.13 -19.17
C ASP A 24 22.44 43.25 -19.35
N HIS A 25 22.91 42.25 -20.10
CA HIS A 25 24.02 42.21 -21.07
C HIS A 25 25.46 42.45 -20.58
N LEU A 26 26.27 41.38 -20.62
CA LEU A 26 27.34 41.22 -21.62
C LEU A 26 27.98 39.82 -21.57
N SER A 27 27.81 39.13 -22.71
CA SER A 27 28.59 38.07 -23.37
C SER A 27 29.77 37.33 -22.69
N ALA A 28 29.71 36.01 -22.90
CA ALA A 28 30.77 35.11 -23.38
C ALA A 28 31.91 34.72 -22.42
N SER A 29 31.80 33.49 -21.89
CA SER A 29 32.95 32.65 -21.56
C SER A 29 32.56 31.18 -21.68
N ARG A 30 33.45 30.41 -22.30
CA ARG A 30 33.25 29.08 -22.89
C ARG A 30 33.17 28.00 -21.81
N HIS A 31 32.08 27.22 -21.78
CA HIS A 31 32.05 25.95 -21.06
C HIS A 31 32.44 24.80 -21.98
N SER A 32 33.49 24.10 -21.55
CA SER A 32 33.99 22.83 -22.09
C SER A 32 32.91 21.75 -22.01
N ASN A 33 32.57 21.18 -23.16
CA ASN A 33 31.72 20.01 -23.31
C ASN A 33 32.36 18.77 -22.67
N LEU A 34 31.89 18.35 -21.50
CA LEU A 34 32.01 16.97 -21.06
C LEU A 34 30.86 16.17 -21.70
N LEU A 35 31.18 15.53 -22.82
CA LEU A 35 30.31 14.59 -23.52
C LEU A 35 30.12 13.35 -22.63
N ILE A 36 28.96 13.26 -21.98
CA ILE A 36 28.45 11.99 -21.43
C ILE A 36 28.01 11.14 -22.64
N PRO A 37 28.47 9.89 -22.80
CA PRO A 37 28.06 9.06 -23.92
C PRO A 37 26.56 8.81 -23.85
N SER A 38 25.84 9.21 -24.91
CA SER A 38 24.45 8.83 -25.14
C SER A 38 24.36 7.30 -25.15
N ARG A 39 23.79 6.74 -24.08
CA ARG A 39 23.48 5.32 -24.00
C ARG A 39 22.38 5.06 -25.03
N LYS A 40 22.74 4.42 -26.15
CA LYS A 40 21.81 4.00 -27.21
C LYS A 40 20.58 3.36 -26.55
N GLN A 41 19.45 4.06 -26.56
CA GLN A 41 18.15 3.51 -26.20
C GLN A 41 17.81 2.44 -27.22
N HIS A 42 18.18 1.20 -26.91
CA HIS A 42 17.51 0.07 -27.51
C HIS A 42 16.09 0.11 -26.99
N ASN A 43 15.16 0.43 -27.89
CA ASN A 43 13.73 0.28 -27.71
C ASN A 43 13.42 -1.21 -27.57
N LYS A 44 13.81 -1.84 -26.44
CA LYS A 44 13.18 -3.07 -25.99
C LYS A 44 11.77 -2.65 -25.64
N MET A 45 10.78 -3.16 -26.35
CA MET A 45 9.40 -3.12 -25.83
C MET A 45 9.49 -3.64 -24.40
N ALA A 46 9.13 -2.80 -23.42
CA ALA A 46 9.17 -3.18 -22.03
C ALA A 46 8.28 -4.43 -21.90
N ALA A 47 8.87 -5.56 -21.51
CA ALA A 47 8.11 -6.79 -21.32
C ALA A 47 7.02 -6.51 -20.28
N SER A 48 5.78 -6.88 -20.59
CA SER A 48 4.66 -6.70 -19.66
C SER A 48 4.94 -7.49 -18.37
N VAL A 49 4.55 -6.92 -17.22
CA VAL A 49 4.66 -7.59 -15.92
C VAL A 49 4.05 -8.98 -15.98
N LYS A 50 4.74 -9.96 -15.42
CA LYS A 50 4.28 -11.36 -15.38
C LYS A 50 3.18 -11.52 -14.34
N TYR A 51 2.16 -12.28 -14.69
CA TYR A 51 1.08 -12.67 -13.80
C TYR A 51 1.35 -14.10 -13.31
N LEU A 52 1.32 -14.30 -12.00
CA LEU A 52 1.73 -15.54 -11.36
C LEU A 52 0.57 -16.51 -11.19
N GLY A 53 0.83 -17.78 -11.51
CA GLY A 53 -0.01 -18.90 -11.05
C GLY A 53 0.12 -19.10 -9.54
N GLN A 54 -0.77 -19.89 -8.95
CA GLN A 54 -0.78 -20.08 -7.50
C GLN A 54 0.51 -20.76 -7.00
N GLU A 55 0.97 -21.79 -7.71
CA GLU A 55 2.20 -22.53 -7.36
C GLU A 55 3.44 -21.64 -7.45
N GLU A 56 3.55 -20.84 -8.51
CA GLU A 56 4.69 -19.93 -8.70
C GLU A 56 4.75 -18.87 -7.60
N ALA A 57 3.60 -18.29 -7.22
CA ALA A 57 3.53 -17.37 -6.09
C ALA A 57 3.94 -18.05 -4.76
N GLN A 58 3.58 -19.31 -4.55
CA GLN A 58 3.99 -20.08 -3.36
C GLN A 58 5.50 -20.33 -3.32
N ASN A 59 6.11 -20.64 -4.47
CA ASN A 59 7.55 -20.88 -4.55
C ASN A 59 8.35 -19.59 -4.31
N ILE A 60 7.90 -18.45 -4.85
CA ILE A 60 8.51 -17.14 -4.58
C ILE A 60 8.47 -16.80 -3.08
N ASP A 61 7.33 -16.97 -2.42
CA ASP A 61 7.21 -16.75 -0.98
C ASP A 61 8.14 -17.68 -0.18
N GLN A 62 8.20 -18.96 -0.56
CA GLN A 62 9.12 -19.91 0.08
C GLN A 62 10.59 -19.51 -0.07
N GLU A 63 11.01 -19.03 -1.24
CA GLU A 63 12.38 -18.55 -1.43
C GLU A 63 12.65 -17.29 -0.60
N LEU A 64 11.72 -16.33 -0.60
CA LEU A 64 11.86 -15.10 0.19
C LEU A 64 12.09 -15.40 1.68
N PHE A 65 11.32 -16.33 2.25
CA PHE A 65 11.45 -16.69 3.67
C PHE A 65 12.64 -17.62 3.98
N ASN A 66 13.01 -18.51 3.05
CA ASN A 66 14.02 -19.54 3.31
C ASN A 66 15.40 -19.21 2.74
N GLU A 67 15.49 -18.87 1.46
CA GLU A 67 16.76 -18.59 0.78
C GLU A 67 17.24 -17.17 1.08
N TYR A 68 16.34 -16.18 0.96
CA TYR A 68 16.63 -14.77 1.20
C TYR A 68 16.50 -14.35 2.66
N ARG A 69 16.00 -15.25 3.52
CA ARG A 69 15.94 -15.09 4.98
C ARG A 69 15.16 -13.87 5.47
N PHE A 70 14.23 -13.36 4.66
CA PHE A 70 13.28 -12.40 5.17
C PHE A 70 12.38 -13.07 6.21
N SER A 71 12.04 -12.36 7.26
CA SER A 71 11.05 -12.82 8.22
C SER A 71 9.64 -12.41 7.77
N VAL A 72 8.63 -13.15 8.24
CA VAL A 72 7.22 -12.89 7.86
C VAL A 72 6.78 -11.49 8.28
N ASP A 73 7.18 -11.04 9.47
CA ASP A 73 6.87 -9.69 9.97
C ASP A 73 7.48 -8.58 9.11
N GLN A 74 8.71 -8.76 8.59
CA GLN A 74 9.35 -7.79 7.70
C GLN A 74 8.56 -7.60 6.40
N LEU A 75 8.23 -8.69 5.71
CA LEU A 75 7.53 -8.60 4.43
C LEU A 75 6.07 -8.15 4.62
N MET A 76 5.42 -8.60 5.69
CA MET A 76 4.06 -8.17 6.06
C MET A 76 4.01 -6.67 6.40
N GLU A 77 5.03 -6.14 7.09
CA GLU A 77 5.12 -4.70 7.36
C GLU A 77 5.18 -3.88 6.06
N LEU A 78 6.03 -4.30 5.12
CA LEU A 78 6.20 -3.64 3.83
C LEU A 78 4.96 -3.79 2.93
N ALA A 79 4.33 -4.97 2.95
CA ALA A 79 3.10 -5.24 2.21
C ALA A 79 1.93 -4.38 2.72
N GLY A 80 1.67 -4.40 4.02
CA GLY A 80 0.61 -3.59 4.62
C GLY A 80 0.85 -2.09 4.51
N LEU A 81 2.11 -1.62 4.61
CA LEU A 81 2.48 -0.24 4.29
C LEU A 81 2.14 0.10 2.84
N SER A 82 2.54 -0.75 1.89
CA SER A 82 2.22 -0.56 0.47
C SER A 82 0.71 -0.46 0.25
N CYS A 83 -0.07 -1.28 0.97
CA CYS A 83 -1.53 -1.22 0.89
C CYS A 83 -2.09 0.12 1.37
N ALA A 84 -1.63 0.59 2.52
CA ALA A 84 -2.07 1.88 3.07
C ALA A 84 -1.66 3.06 2.17
N VAL A 85 -0.47 3.02 1.57
CA VAL A 85 0.02 4.06 0.64
C VAL A 85 -0.81 4.07 -0.66
N ALA A 86 -1.16 2.90 -1.21
CA ALA A 86 -2.01 2.83 -2.40
C ALA A 86 -3.41 3.39 -2.15
N ILE A 87 -4.01 3.03 -1.01
CA ILE A 87 -5.30 3.60 -0.59
C ILE A 87 -5.19 5.12 -0.46
N ALA A 88 -4.17 5.62 0.25
CA ALA A 88 -4.02 7.05 0.49
C ALA A 88 -3.70 7.85 -0.79
N THR A 89 -3.06 7.23 -1.77
CA THR A 89 -2.81 7.84 -3.09
C THR A 89 -4.10 8.03 -3.88
N CYS A 90 -5.04 7.08 -3.76
CA CYS A 90 -6.28 7.14 -4.52
C CYS A 90 -7.40 7.91 -3.82
N TYR A 91 -7.38 7.93 -2.48
CA TYR A 91 -8.34 8.65 -1.65
C TYR A 91 -7.63 9.62 -0.71
N PRO A 92 -6.98 10.69 -1.20
CA PRO A 92 -6.20 11.58 -0.35
C PRO A 92 -7.07 12.11 0.80
N HIS A 93 -6.62 11.91 2.04
CA HIS A 93 -7.38 12.25 3.26
C HIS A 93 -7.91 13.70 3.23
N ASP A 94 -7.11 14.64 2.72
CA ASP A 94 -7.45 16.07 2.69
C ASP A 94 -8.44 16.44 1.57
N ALA A 95 -8.68 15.53 0.62
CA ALA A 95 -9.62 15.69 -0.48
C ALA A 95 -10.97 15.00 -0.22
N VAL A 96 -11.06 14.15 0.81
CA VAL A 96 -12.28 13.40 1.15
C VAL A 96 -12.99 14.02 2.35
N LYS A 97 -14.33 13.93 2.38
CA LYS A 97 -15.10 14.40 3.53
C LYS A 97 -14.75 13.57 4.78
N LYS A 98 -14.89 14.13 5.97
CA LYS A 98 -14.61 13.42 7.25
C LYS A 98 -15.36 12.07 7.40
N ALA A 99 -16.52 11.91 6.76
CA ALA A 99 -17.25 10.65 6.71
C ALA A 99 -16.58 9.61 5.79
N GLU A 100 -15.97 10.05 4.69
CA GLU A 100 -15.27 9.22 3.71
C GLU A 100 -13.88 8.77 4.20
N SER A 101 -13.35 9.40 5.26
CA SER A 101 -12.07 9.00 5.87
C SER A 101 -12.17 7.75 6.78
N ARG A 102 -13.39 7.22 6.98
CA ARG A 102 -13.64 6.00 7.74
C ARG A 102 -13.43 4.76 6.87
N VAL A 103 -12.60 3.85 7.35
CA VAL A 103 -12.22 2.63 6.61
C VAL A 103 -12.59 1.40 7.44
N LEU A 104 -13.33 0.46 6.86
CA LEU A 104 -13.53 -0.85 7.49
C LEU A 104 -12.52 -1.84 6.93
N VAL A 105 -11.67 -2.41 7.78
CA VAL A 105 -10.73 -3.46 7.39
C VAL A 105 -11.28 -4.83 7.82
N CYS A 106 -11.62 -5.66 6.84
CA CYS A 106 -12.10 -7.02 7.04
C CYS A 106 -10.91 -8.00 6.96
N ALA A 107 -10.38 -8.41 8.12
CA ALA A 107 -9.18 -9.24 8.22
C ALA A 107 -9.53 -10.73 8.38
N GLY A 108 -8.87 -11.58 7.60
CA GLY A 108 -9.01 -13.03 7.68
C GLY A 108 -7.95 -13.72 8.54
N PRO A 109 -8.02 -15.05 8.70
CA PRO A 109 -7.24 -15.80 9.69
C PRO A 109 -5.80 -16.10 9.25
N GLY A 110 -5.29 -15.46 8.20
CA GLY A 110 -4.00 -15.78 7.60
C GLY A 110 -3.12 -14.55 7.39
N ASN A 111 -2.09 -14.70 6.56
CA ASN A 111 -1.14 -13.63 6.25
C ASN A 111 -1.84 -12.39 5.66
N ASN A 112 -2.81 -12.58 4.75
CA ASN A 112 -3.59 -11.47 4.19
C ASN A 112 -4.31 -10.65 5.26
N GLY A 113 -4.81 -11.30 6.32
CA GLY A 113 -5.39 -10.59 7.46
C GLY A 113 -4.34 -9.82 8.25
N GLY A 114 -3.12 -10.36 8.38
CA GLY A 114 -1.98 -9.64 8.94
C GLY A 114 -1.61 -8.40 8.13
N ASP A 115 -1.57 -8.50 6.80
CA ASP A 115 -1.37 -7.36 5.89
C ASP A 115 -2.46 -6.30 6.10
N GLY A 116 -3.71 -6.74 6.29
CA GLY A 116 -4.84 -5.88 6.68
C GLY A 116 -4.63 -5.16 8.02
N LEU A 117 -4.13 -5.84 9.06
CA LEU A 117 -3.84 -5.21 10.36
C LEU A 117 -2.72 -4.17 10.26
N VAL A 118 -1.65 -4.48 9.52
CA VAL A 118 -0.56 -3.53 9.25
C VAL A 118 -1.10 -2.32 8.45
N CYS A 119 -1.90 -2.58 7.41
CA CYS A 119 -2.56 -1.55 6.61
C CYS A 119 -3.41 -0.64 7.48
N ALA A 120 -4.25 -1.19 8.36
CA ALA A 120 -5.08 -0.42 9.28
C ALA A 120 -4.24 0.49 10.19
N ARG A 121 -3.14 -0.03 10.74
CA ARG A 121 -2.21 0.77 11.56
C ARG A 121 -1.61 1.94 10.77
N HIS A 122 -1.11 1.71 9.55
CA HIS A 122 -0.55 2.78 8.73
C HIS A 122 -1.60 3.80 8.30
N LEU A 123 -2.81 3.34 7.91
CA LEU A 123 -3.93 4.23 7.61
C LEU A 123 -4.27 5.14 8.80
N LYS A 124 -4.20 4.64 10.04
CA LYS A 124 -4.38 5.49 11.24
C LYS A 124 -3.33 6.60 11.32
N LEU A 125 -2.06 6.30 11.00
CA LEU A 125 -0.98 7.31 10.95
C LEU A 125 -1.16 8.31 9.81
N PHE A 126 -1.79 7.88 8.70
CA PHE A 126 -2.09 8.73 7.55
C PHE A 126 -3.36 9.59 7.72
N GLY A 127 -3.96 9.60 8.92
CA GLY A 127 -5.11 10.45 9.25
C GLY A 127 -6.48 9.80 9.09
N TYR A 128 -6.56 8.57 8.57
CA TYR A 128 -7.83 7.86 8.42
C TYR A 128 -8.39 7.39 9.77
N GLN A 129 -9.66 6.99 9.75
CA GLN A 129 -10.38 6.42 10.90
C GLN A 129 -10.71 4.94 10.63
N PRO A 130 -9.71 4.04 10.72
CA PRO A 130 -9.95 2.62 10.51
C PRO A 130 -10.76 1.99 11.65
N SER A 131 -11.61 1.03 11.31
CA SER A 131 -12.18 0.01 12.20
C SER A 131 -11.80 -1.36 11.66
N ILE A 132 -11.60 -2.35 12.53
CA ILE A 132 -11.18 -3.69 12.12
C ILE A 132 -12.26 -4.71 12.48
N PHE A 133 -12.72 -5.49 11.49
CA PHE A 133 -13.47 -6.72 11.72
C PHE A 133 -12.52 -7.91 11.58
N TYR A 134 -12.26 -8.63 12.68
CA TYR A 134 -11.32 -9.76 12.71
C TYR A 134 -11.88 -10.96 13.48
N PRO A 135 -12.78 -11.75 12.85
CA PRO A 135 -13.61 -12.75 13.54
C PRO A 135 -12.88 -14.04 13.90
N LYS A 136 -11.76 -14.35 13.23
CA LYS A 136 -10.96 -15.56 13.47
C LYS A 136 -9.49 -15.18 13.59
N ARG A 137 -8.99 -15.15 14.83
CA ARG A 137 -7.64 -14.69 15.17
C ARG A 137 -6.75 -15.90 15.48
N PRO A 138 -5.71 -16.19 14.68
CA PRO A 138 -4.79 -17.26 15.00
C PRO A 138 -4.04 -16.97 16.29
N SER A 139 -3.84 -18.00 17.12
CA SER A 139 -3.05 -17.90 18.35
C SER A 139 -1.55 -17.97 18.06
N LYS A 140 -1.04 -17.11 17.17
CA LYS A 140 0.40 -16.95 16.91
C LYS A 140 0.87 -15.59 17.45
N PRO A 141 2.09 -15.50 18.04
CA PRO A 141 2.61 -14.25 18.60
C PRO A 141 2.60 -13.07 17.61
N LEU A 142 2.90 -13.33 16.33
CA LEU A 142 2.86 -12.31 15.27
C LEU A 142 1.51 -11.58 15.23
N PHE A 143 0.40 -12.31 15.10
CA PHE A 143 -0.94 -11.71 14.99
C PHE A 143 -1.41 -11.09 16.31
N GLN A 144 -1.04 -11.67 17.45
CA GLN A 144 -1.31 -11.08 18.78
C GLN A 144 -0.59 -9.73 18.93
N GLY A 145 0.67 -9.64 18.46
CA GLY A 145 1.44 -8.40 18.39
C GLY A 145 0.75 -7.35 17.52
N LEU A 146 0.32 -7.71 16.32
CA LEU A 146 -0.41 -6.80 15.42
C LEU A 146 -1.73 -6.30 16.01
N VAL A 147 -2.50 -7.17 16.68
CA VAL A 147 -3.72 -6.77 17.40
C VAL A 147 -3.39 -5.79 18.52
N THR A 148 -2.32 -6.06 19.30
CA THR A 148 -1.87 -5.18 20.38
C THR A 148 -1.47 -3.80 19.86
N GLN A 149 -0.73 -3.75 18.74
CA GLN A 149 -0.33 -2.51 18.08
C GLN A 149 -1.56 -1.69 17.62
N CYS A 150 -2.50 -2.32 16.92
CA CYS A 150 -3.72 -1.64 16.47
C CYS A 150 -4.55 -1.12 17.66
N THR A 151 -4.69 -1.92 18.72
CA THR A 151 -5.40 -1.54 19.94
C THR A 151 -4.73 -0.36 20.64
N SER A 152 -3.39 -0.38 20.73
CA SER A 152 -2.60 0.70 21.34
C SER A 152 -2.71 2.03 20.58
N MET A 153 -3.13 1.97 19.30
CA MET A 153 -3.39 3.13 18.45
C MET A 153 -4.86 3.54 18.44
N ASN A 154 -5.67 3.00 19.35
CA ASN A 154 -7.10 3.27 19.47
C ASN A 154 -7.87 2.97 18.16
N ILE A 155 -7.51 1.88 17.48
CA ILE A 155 -8.26 1.35 16.34
C ILE A 155 -9.31 0.38 16.89
N PRO A 156 -10.62 0.66 16.73
CA PRO A 156 -11.67 -0.21 17.24
C PRO A 156 -11.71 -1.55 16.49
N PHE A 157 -11.85 -2.63 17.25
CA PHE A 157 -12.17 -3.96 16.71
C PHE A 157 -13.67 -4.20 16.87
N ILE A 158 -14.40 -4.34 15.77
CA ILE A 158 -15.82 -4.71 15.78
C ILE A 158 -15.95 -6.24 15.84
N THR A 159 -16.89 -6.72 16.64
CA THR A 159 -17.10 -8.16 16.90
C THR A 159 -17.99 -8.82 15.86
N GLU A 160 -18.94 -8.06 15.33
CA GLU A 160 -19.91 -8.49 14.33
C GLU A 160 -19.84 -7.57 13.12
N LEU A 161 -20.04 -8.13 11.93
CA LEU A 161 -20.11 -7.34 10.72
C LEU A 161 -21.50 -6.66 10.65
N PRO A 162 -21.58 -5.33 10.55
CA PRO A 162 -22.86 -4.63 10.44
C PRO A 162 -23.58 -4.99 9.13
N SER A 163 -24.87 -4.62 9.04
CA SER A 163 -25.63 -4.78 7.80
C SER A 163 -24.99 -4.01 6.64
N PRO A 164 -25.20 -4.44 5.37
CA PRO A 164 -24.67 -3.73 4.20
C PRO A 164 -24.99 -2.23 4.17
N GLU A 165 -26.20 -1.85 4.59
CA GLU A 165 -26.65 -0.44 4.64
C GLU A 165 -25.90 0.35 5.72
N THR A 166 -25.66 -0.28 6.87
CA THR A 166 -24.89 0.32 7.96
C THR A 166 -23.43 0.49 7.55
N VAL A 167 -22.83 -0.50 6.90
CA VAL A 167 -21.46 -0.41 6.38
C VAL A 167 -21.36 0.72 5.36
N SER A 168 -22.27 0.75 4.38
CA SER A 168 -22.25 1.71 3.27
C SER A 168 -22.53 3.16 3.70
N SER A 169 -23.25 3.36 4.81
CA SER A 169 -23.49 4.70 5.37
C SER A 169 -22.42 5.16 6.36
N THR A 170 -21.66 4.22 6.95
CA THR A 170 -20.68 4.53 8.00
C THR A 170 -19.26 4.68 7.46
N TYR A 171 -18.87 3.88 6.48
CA TYR A 171 -17.51 3.80 5.97
C TYR A 171 -17.43 4.34 4.54
N GLY A 172 -16.35 5.04 4.21
CA GLY A 172 -16.07 5.48 2.83
C GLY A 172 -15.39 4.41 1.98
N LEU A 173 -14.74 3.43 2.63
CA LEU A 173 -13.97 2.36 1.98
C LEU A 173 -14.03 1.09 2.83
N VAL A 174 -14.12 -0.05 2.17
CA VAL A 174 -13.88 -1.36 2.80
C VAL A 174 -12.61 -1.99 2.23
N VAL A 175 -11.71 -2.40 3.11
CA VAL A 175 -10.51 -3.17 2.76
C VAL A 175 -10.81 -4.65 2.95
N ASP A 176 -10.79 -5.38 1.84
CA ASP A 176 -10.87 -6.83 1.80
C ASP A 176 -9.47 -7.42 2.01
N ALA A 177 -9.23 -7.89 3.24
CA ALA A 177 -8.02 -8.55 3.69
C ALA A 177 -8.33 -9.96 4.22
N LEU A 178 -9.36 -10.63 3.67
CA LEU A 178 -9.83 -11.92 4.17
C LEU A 178 -8.94 -13.07 3.69
N PHE A 179 -8.77 -13.22 2.37
CA PHE A 179 -8.06 -14.34 1.78
C PHE A 179 -7.09 -13.89 0.68
N GLY A 180 -5.82 -14.24 0.84
CA GLY A 180 -4.78 -14.00 -0.18
C GLY A 180 -4.59 -15.21 -1.09
N PHE A 181 -3.56 -15.17 -1.93
CA PHE A 181 -3.28 -16.20 -2.92
C PHE A 181 -3.08 -17.62 -2.36
N SER A 182 -2.71 -17.78 -1.08
CA SER A 182 -2.46 -19.10 -0.48
C SER A 182 -3.74 -19.82 -0.06
N PHE A 183 -4.90 -19.18 -0.14
CA PHE A 183 -6.18 -19.80 0.24
C PHE A 183 -6.55 -20.94 -0.72
N LYS A 184 -6.98 -22.07 -0.14
CA LYS A 184 -7.45 -23.26 -0.86
C LYS A 184 -8.71 -23.79 -0.18
N GLY A 185 -9.63 -24.29 -1.00
CA GLY A 185 -10.87 -24.92 -0.55
C GLY A 185 -12.05 -23.96 -0.39
N ASP A 186 -13.13 -24.46 0.19
CA ASP A 186 -14.39 -23.74 0.30
C ASP A 186 -14.36 -22.67 1.40
N VAL A 187 -15.04 -21.56 1.13
CA VAL A 187 -15.22 -20.50 2.11
C VAL A 187 -16.13 -20.99 3.24
N ARG A 188 -15.56 -21.16 4.43
CA ARG A 188 -16.30 -21.59 5.63
C ARG A 188 -16.84 -20.41 6.43
N ALA A 189 -17.87 -20.67 7.23
CA ALA A 189 -18.42 -19.67 8.15
C ALA A 189 -17.34 -19.10 9.10
N PRO A 190 -17.37 -17.79 9.42
CA PRO A 190 -18.40 -16.81 9.03
C PRO A 190 -18.16 -16.16 7.66
N PHE A 191 -17.11 -16.53 6.93
CA PHE A 191 -16.63 -15.75 5.79
C PHE A 191 -17.57 -15.78 4.57
N GLY A 192 -18.43 -16.80 4.43
CA GLY A 192 -19.43 -16.83 3.35
C GLY A 192 -20.47 -15.70 3.47
N GLU A 193 -20.96 -15.46 4.69
CA GLU A 193 -21.89 -14.36 4.99
C GLU A 193 -21.20 -12.99 4.88
N VAL A 194 -19.93 -12.92 5.29
CA VAL A 194 -19.09 -11.72 5.13
C VAL A 194 -18.97 -11.37 3.65
N LEU A 195 -18.56 -12.32 2.79
CA LEU A 195 -18.45 -12.07 1.35
C LEU A 195 -19.80 -11.69 0.73
N THR A 196 -20.90 -12.29 1.19
CA THR A 196 -22.24 -11.93 0.73
C THR A 196 -22.59 -10.48 1.08
N THR A 197 -22.27 -10.05 2.30
CA THR A 197 -22.43 -8.66 2.76
C THR A 197 -21.55 -7.70 1.95
N LEU A 198 -20.29 -8.07 1.70
CA LEU A 198 -19.36 -7.24 0.93
C LEU A 198 -19.84 -7.06 -0.52
N LYS A 199 -20.41 -8.08 -1.15
CA LYS A 199 -20.94 -7.98 -2.52
C LYS A 199 -22.11 -7.01 -2.68
N SER A 200 -22.84 -6.69 -1.61
CA SER A 200 -24.00 -5.80 -1.64
C SER A 200 -23.70 -4.36 -1.21
N LEU A 201 -22.43 -4.01 -1.00
CA LEU A 201 -22.03 -2.65 -0.61
C LEU A 201 -22.13 -1.69 -1.79
N SER A 202 -22.54 -0.45 -1.50
CA SER A 202 -22.49 0.66 -2.46
C SER A 202 -21.21 1.50 -2.35
N VAL A 203 -20.37 1.20 -1.35
CA VAL A 203 -19.07 1.84 -1.13
C VAL A 203 -17.95 1.02 -1.78
N PRO A 204 -16.86 1.67 -2.21
CA PRO A 204 -15.74 0.98 -2.86
C PRO A 204 -15.12 -0.09 -1.96
N ILE A 205 -14.64 -1.16 -2.60
CA ILE A 205 -13.88 -2.24 -1.98
C ILE A 205 -12.46 -2.23 -2.51
N CYS A 206 -11.49 -2.34 -1.61
CA CYS A 206 -10.08 -2.51 -1.92
C CYS A 206 -9.60 -3.88 -1.48
N SER A 207 -9.30 -4.75 -2.43
CA SER A 207 -8.79 -6.10 -2.15
C SER A 207 -7.26 -6.11 -2.08
N ILE A 208 -6.74 -6.66 -0.98
CA ILE A 208 -5.32 -6.92 -0.81
C ILE A 208 -4.99 -8.26 -1.48
N ASP A 209 -4.01 -8.22 -2.37
CA ASP A 209 -3.41 -9.31 -3.12
C ASP A 209 -4.30 -9.98 -4.18
N VAL A 210 -5.42 -10.56 -3.74
CA VAL A 210 -6.42 -11.25 -4.55
C VAL A 210 -7.80 -10.91 -3.97
N PRO A 211 -8.83 -10.64 -4.79
CA PRO A 211 -10.18 -10.46 -4.27
C PRO A 211 -10.67 -11.73 -3.56
N SER A 212 -11.08 -11.61 -2.31
CA SER A 212 -11.42 -12.77 -1.50
C SER A 212 -12.56 -13.58 -2.10
N GLY A 213 -12.38 -14.90 -2.18
CA GLY A 213 -13.32 -15.81 -2.83
C GLY A 213 -13.13 -15.96 -4.34
N TRP A 214 -12.12 -15.31 -4.94
CA TRP A 214 -11.70 -15.58 -6.30
C TRP A 214 -10.77 -16.79 -6.35
N ASN A 215 -10.87 -17.58 -7.44
CA ASN A 215 -9.80 -18.50 -7.78
C ASN A 215 -8.56 -17.69 -8.22
N VAL A 216 -7.39 -18.02 -7.70
CA VAL A 216 -6.13 -17.27 -7.91
C VAL A 216 -5.72 -17.18 -9.38
N GLU A 217 -6.19 -18.10 -10.23
CA GLU A 217 -5.89 -18.10 -11.66
C GLU A 217 -7.09 -17.78 -12.54
N LYS A 218 -8.24 -18.38 -12.21
CA LYS A 218 -9.46 -18.30 -13.02
C LYS A 218 -10.39 -17.14 -12.62
N GLY A 219 -10.09 -16.44 -11.53
CA GLY A 219 -10.96 -15.42 -10.94
C GLY A 219 -12.30 -15.97 -10.46
N ASN A 220 -13.27 -15.08 -10.30
CA ASN A 220 -14.67 -15.43 -10.02
C ASN A 220 -15.59 -14.29 -10.48
N PRO A 221 -16.22 -14.39 -11.67
CA PRO A 221 -17.10 -13.35 -12.21
C PRO A 221 -18.28 -12.96 -11.30
N ASP A 222 -18.81 -13.92 -10.51
CA ASP A 222 -19.93 -13.71 -9.58
C ASP A 222 -19.45 -13.37 -8.14
N GLY A 223 -18.13 -13.22 -7.98
CA GLY A 223 -17.48 -12.89 -6.72
C GLY A 223 -17.52 -11.41 -6.40
N LEU A 224 -16.64 -10.99 -5.49
CA LEU A 224 -16.41 -9.57 -5.23
C LEU A 224 -15.95 -8.85 -6.50
N GLN A 225 -16.42 -7.63 -6.68
CA GLN A 225 -16.00 -6.73 -7.77
C GLN A 225 -15.32 -5.51 -7.14
N PRO A 226 -14.07 -5.64 -6.67
CA PRO A 226 -13.40 -4.55 -6.01
C PRO A 226 -13.09 -3.43 -6.99
N ASP A 227 -13.10 -2.21 -6.47
CA ASP A 227 -12.71 -1.03 -7.23
C ASP A 227 -11.19 -0.80 -7.20
N PHE A 228 -10.53 -1.35 -6.17
CA PHE A 228 -9.08 -1.36 -6.02
C PHE A 228 -8.57 -2.79 -5.90
N LEU A 229 -7.48 -3.08 -6.59
CA LEU A 229 -6.70 -4.28 -6.38
C LEU A 229 -5.26 -3.89 -6.12
N ILE A 230 -4.71 -4.36 -5.00
CA ILE A 230 -3.31 -4.12 -4.63
C ILE A 230 -2.60 -5.47 -4.67
N SER A 231 -1.98 -5.77 -5.82
CA SER A 231 -1.18 -6.97 -5.96
C SER A 231 0.12 -6.84 -5.17
N LEU A 232 0.46 -7.84 -4.37
CA LEU A 232 1.71 -7.88 -3.61
C LEU A 232 2.74 -8.75 -4.33
N THR A 233 4.01 -8.33 -4.31
CA THR A 233 5.17 -8.99 -4.95
C THR A 233 5.11 -8.98 -6.48
N ALA A 234 4.07 -9.56 -7.06
CA ALA A 234 3.69 -9.55 -8.46
C ALA A 234 2.17 -9.87 -8.58
N PRO A 235 1.48 -9.42 -9.64
CA PRO A 235 0.07 -9.74 -9.83
C PRO A 235 -0.17 -11.24 -9.99
N LYS A 236 -1.27 -11.74 -9.42
CA LYS A 236 -1.72 -13.13 -9.63
C LYS A 236 -2.57 -13.22 -10.89
N MET A 237 -2.63 -14.40 -11.52
CA MET A 237 -3.34 -14.62 -12.79
C MET A 237 -4.79 -14.12 -12.81
N CYS A 238 -5.52 -14.24 -11.69
CA CYS A 238 -6.88 -13.73 -11.56
C CYS A 238 -6.99 -12.21 -11.75
N ALA A 239 -5.92 -11.45 -11.49
CA ALA A 239 -5.90 -10.01 -11.67
C ALA A 239 -6.07 -9.58 -13.14
N ARG A 240 -5.91 -10.51 -14.11
CA ARG A 240 -6.28 -10.26 -15.52
C ARG A 240 -7.78 -10.03 -15.72
N LEU A 241 -8.60 -10.51 -14.78
CA LEU A 241 -10.06 -10.36 -14.81
C LEU A 241 -10.54 -9.18 -13.96
N PHE A 242 -9.61 -8.43 -13.35
CA PHE A 242 -9.93 -7.23 -12.59
C PHE A 242 -10.46 -6.14 -13.52
N ARG A 243 -11.56 -5.49 -13.11
CA ARG A 243 -12.23 -4.42 -13.87
C ARG A 243 -12.44 -3.14 -13.06
N GLY A 244 -11.89 -3.07 -11.85
CA GLY A 244 -11.95 -1.88 -11.02
C GLY A 244 -11.05 -0.76 -11.54
N ARG A 245 -11.17 0.43 -10.96
CA ARG A 245 -10.49 1.64 -11.43
C ARG A 245 -8.99 1.69 -11.12
N TYR A 246 -8.55 0.99 -10.08
CA TYR A 246 -7.20 1.16 -9.53
C TYR A 246 -6.51 -0.18 -9.29
N HIS A 247 -5.57 -0.54 -10.17
CA HIS A 247 -4.67 -1.66 -9.96
C HIS A 247 -3.28 -1.15 -9.58
N TYR A 248 -2.84 -1.44 -8.36
CA TYR A 248 -1.49 -1.13 -7.90
C TYR A 248 -0.70 -2.40 -7.66
N LEU A 249 0.60 -2.32 -7.93
CA LEU A 249 1.59 -3.26 -7.48
C LEU A 249 2.31 -2.65 -6.26
N GLY A 250 2.34 -3.41 -5.16
CA GLY A 250 3.06 -3.09 -3.93
C GLY A 250 3.99 -4.22 -3.51
N GLY A 251 4.67 -4.05 -2.38
CA GLY A 251 5.68 -5.00 -1.92
C GLY A 251 7.00 -4.84 -2.65
N ARG A 252 7.54 -3.62 -2.64
CA ARG A 252 8.86 -3.27 -3.20
C ARG A 252 10.01 -3.85 -2.36
N PHE A 253 10.14 -5.16 -2.34
CA PHE A 253 11.20 -5.90 -1.64
C PHE A 253 11.78 -7.05 -2.46
N VAL A 254 11.29 -7.28 -3.68
CA VAL A 254 11.72 -8.40 -4.52
C VAL A 254 13.18 -8.23 -4.94
N PRO A 255 14.09 -9.14 -4.54
CA PRO A 255 15.49 -9.08 -4.97
C PRO A 255 15.61 -9.23 -6.48
N GLN A 256 16.54 -8.50 -7.10
CA GLN A 256 16.73 -8.53 -8.55
C GLN A 256 16.99 -9.95 -9.08
N SER A 257 17.82 -10.74 -8.38
CA SER A 257 18.09 -12.14 -8.72
C SER A 257 16.83 -13.01 -8.75
N LEU A 258 15.89 -12.77 -7.82
CA LEU A 258 14.63 -13.48 -7.76
C LEU A 258 13.70 -13.05 -8.91
N ALA A 259 13.62 -11.74 -9.17
CA ALA A 259 12.85 -11.20 -10.27
C ALA A 259 13.32 -11.72 -11.64
N GLU A 260 14.64 -11.85 -11.83
CA GLU A 260 15.26 -12.44 -13.03
C GLU A 260 14.98 -13.94 -13.13
N LYS A 261 15.16 -14.70 -12.02
CA LYS A 261 14.88 -16.14 -11.96
C LYS A 261 13.45 -16.49 -12.40
N TYR A 262 12.46 -15.73 -11.91
CA TYR A 262 11.04 -15.94 -12.21
C TYR A 262 10.54 -15.14 -13.43
N GLN A 263 11.41 -14.34 -14.06
CA GLN A 263 11.08 -13.49 -15.21
C GLN A 263 9.87 -12.59 -14.93
N LEU A 264 9.87 -11.96 -13.76
CA LEU A 264 8.71 -11.21 -13.26
C LEU A 264 8.40 -9.95 -14.09
N ASN A 265 9.41 -9.39 -14.77
CA ASN A 265 9.30 -8.14 -15.53
C ASN A 265 8.63 -7.02 -14.72
N LEU A 266 9.02 -6.88 -13.45
CA LEU A 266 8.44 -5.87 -12.55
C LEU A 266 8.71 -4.47 -13.12
N PRO A 267 7.71 -3.56 -13.12
CA PRO A 267 7.93 -2.18 -13.51
C PRO A 267 8.87 -1.48 -12.52
N GLU A 268 9.54 -0.42 -12.99
CA GLU A 268 10.30 0.45 -12.11
C GLU A 268 9.37 1.22 -11.18
N TYR A 269 9.64 1.14 -9.87
CA TYR A 269 8.95 1.95 -8.88
C TYR A 269 9.52 3.39 -8.91
N PRO A 270 8.69 4.43 -9.02
CA PRO A 270 9.16 5.81 -9.08
C PRO A 270 9.89 6.23 -7.80
N GLY A 271 11.11 6.77 -7.91
CA GLY A 271 11.85 7.30 -6.76
C GLY A 271 11.89 6.35 -5.56
N THR A 272 11.35 6.78 -4.42
CA THR A 272 11.24 6.02 -3.16
C THR A 272 9.87 5.40 -2.93
N GLU A 273 8.97 5.44 -3.91
CA GLU A 273 7.61 4.89 -3.77
C GLU A 273 7.64 3.38 -3.51
N CYS A 274 6.79 2.90 -2.61
CA CYS A 274 6.62 1.47 -2.34
C CYS A 274 5.51 0.83 -3.20
N ILE A 275 4.88 1.63 -4.05
CA ILE A 275 3.81 1.22 -4.96
C ILE A 275 4.06 1.75 -6.37
N VAL A 276 3.43 1.11 -7.35
CA VAL A 276 3.38 1.58 -8.74
C VAL A 276 2.03 1.20 -9.34
N ARG A 277 1.39 2.15 -10.03
CA ARG A 277 0.11 1.89 -10.70
C ARG A 277 0.36 1.03 -11.94
N LEU A 278 -0.37 -0.08 -12.06
CA LEU A 278 -0.36 -0.89 -13.26
C LEU A 278 -1.32 -0.30 -14.31
N PRO A 279 -0.99 -0.39 -15.61
CA PRO A 279 -1.86 0.09 -16.66
C PRO A 279 -3.15 -0.75 -16.71
N ASP A 280 -4.24 -0.10 -17.13
CA ASP A 280 -5.53 -0.75 -17.34
C ASP A 280 -5.35 -1.90 -18.36
N GLN A 281 -5.93 -3.06 -18.04
CA GLN A 281 -5.92 -4.21 -18.95
C GLN A 281 -6.93 -3.91 -20.07
N SER A 282 -6.43 -3.51 -21.25
CA SER A 282 -7.22 -3.32 -22.47
C SER A 282 -7.70 -4.64 -23.07
#